data_AF-A0A7V9NRK6-F1
#
_entry.id   AF-A0A7V9NRK6-F1
#
_cell.length_a   1.000
_cell.length_b   1.000
_cell.length_c   1.000
_cell.angle_alpha   90.00
_cell.angle_beta   90.00
_cell.angle_gamma   90.00
#
_symmetry.space_group_name_H-M   'P 1'
#
loop_
_entity.id
_entity.type
_entity.pdbx_description
1 polymer ?
#
loop_
_entity_poly.entity_id
_entity_poly.type
_entity_poly.pdbx_seq_one_letter_code
_entity_poly.pdbx_strand_id
1 'polypeptide(L)'
;TGFTTVELAQRCGAASRVVAVDPWRAGLDRLGRKLAYHGLRNVELMACGVEDAVLAAGTVDLVIANLGLNNFERPTEVFAACRRMLRSDGVLALTTNFSGHMVEFYDVFRDVLADHALDEAVVALDAHVGHRGTYEQLRAMLEAARFEVVERHSASVRFR
;
A
#
# COMPACT_ATOMS: atom_id res chain seq x y z
N THR A 1 -8.38 3.80 3.95
CA THR A 1 -9.17 4.40 5.06
C THR A 1 -8.48 4.24 6.44
N GLY A 2 -7.15 4.11 6.46
CA GLY A 2 -6.32 4.24 7.66
C GLY A 2 -6.40 3.14 8.73
N PHE A 3 -6.65 1.88 8.36
CA PHE A 3 -6.57 0.75 9.31
C PHE A 3 -5.22 0.72 10.03
N THR A 4 -4.13 0.65 9.28
CA THR A 4 -2.77 0.63 9.82
C THR A 4 -2.43 1.89 10.62
N THR A 5 -2.89 3.07 10.17
CA THR A 5 -2.68 4.33 10.90
C THR A 5 -3.27 4.30 12.30
N VAL A 6 -4.51 3.81 12.45
CA VAL A 6 -5.18 3.71 13.75
C VAL A 6 -4.43 2.73 14.66
N GLU A 7 -4.06 1.55 14.14
CA GLU A 7 -3.30 0.55 14.90
C GLU A 7 -1.94 1.10 15.38
N LEU A 8 -1.19 1.78 14.52
CA LEU A 8 0.09 2.39 14.89
C LEU A 8 -0.09 3.48 15.96
N ALA A 9 -1.05 4.39 15.75
CA ALA A 9 -1.31 5.49 16.66
C ALA A 9 -1.70 4.99 18.08
N GLN A 10 -2.41 3.87 18.16
CA GLN A 10 -2.78 3.24 19.42
C GLN A 10 -1.63 2.46 20.05
N ARG A 11 -0.99 1.56 19.30
CA ARG A 11 0.01 0.62 19.84
C ARG A 11 1.35 1.26 20.14
N CYS A 12 1.77 2.25 19.35
CA CYS A 12 3.01 3.00 19.60
C CYS A 12 2.83 4.10 20.65
N GLY A 13 1.60 4.33 21.12
CA GLY A 13 1.28 5.28 22.18
C GLY A 13 1.33 6.75 21.76
N ALA A 14 0.85 7.63 22.64
CA ALA A 14 0.65 9.05 22.36
C ALA A 14 1.94 9.86 22.13
N ALA A 15 3.11 9.32 22.51
CA ALA A 15 4.40 9.94 22.26
C ALA A 15 4.91 9.72 20.82
N SER A 16 4.33 8.78 20.08
CA SER A 16 4.63 8.58 18.66
C SER A 16 4.08 9.74 17.82
N ARG A 17 4.63 9.94 16.62
CA ARG A 17 4.04 10.78 15.58
C ARG A 17 3.76 9.90 14.38
N VAL A 18 2.51 9.84 13.94
CA VAL A 18 2.09 9.07 12.77
C VAL A 18 1.65 10.04 11.68
N VAL A 19 2.15 9.87 10.47
CA VAL A 19 1.73 10.66 9.30
C VAL A 19 1.01 9.73 8.34
N ALA A 20 -0.26 10.00 8.06
CA ALA A 20 -1.05 9.27 7.09
C ALA A 20 -1.07 10.03 5.76
N VAL A 21 -0.42 9.46 4.76
CA VAL A 21 -0.30 10.02 3.41
C VAL A 21 -1.18 9.22 2.46
N ASP A 22 -2.12 9.86 1.78
CA ASP A 22 -2.98 9.21 0.80
C ASP A 22 -3.59 10.26 -0.16
N PRO A 23 -3.52 10.11 -1.48
CA PRO A 23 -4.18 11.03 -2.41
C PRO A 23 -5.72 10.93 -2.35
N TRP A 24 -6.26 9.82 -1.82
CA TRP A 24 -7.70 9.58 -1.74
C TRP A 24 -8.34 10.33 -0.57
N ARG A 25 -8.77 11.56 -0.84
CA ARG A 25 -9.41 12.46 0.15
C ARG A 25 -10.53 11.82 0.95
N ALA A 26 -11.48 11.15 0.30
CA ALA A 26 -12.58 10.48 1.01
C ALA A 26 -12.10 9.36 1.95
N GLY A 27 -10.98 8.72 1.60
CA GLY A 27 -10.29 7.75 2.46
C GLY A 27 -9.71 8.39 3.71
N LEU A 28 -9.12 9.58 3.59
CA LEU A 28 -8.61 10.39 4.69
C LEU A 28 -9.74 10.99 5.54
N ASP A 29 -10.84 11.44 4.96
CA ASP A 29 -12.01 11.93 5.71
C ASP A 29 -12.61 10.82 6.58
N ARG A 30 -12.64 9.59 6.05
CA ARG A 30 -13.05 8.41 6.83
C ARG A 30 -12.04 8.11 7.94
N LEU A 31 -10.75 8.25 7.70
CA LEU A 31 -9.73 8.10 8.74
C LEU A 31 -9.90 9.18 9.82
N GLY A 32 -10.05 10.46 9.46
CA GLY A 32 -10.26 11.56 10.41
C GLY A 32 -11.44 11.30 11.35
N ARG A 33 -12.57 10.79 10.83
CA ARG A 33 -13.70 10.37 11.67
C ARG A 33 -13.34 9.26 12.67
N LYS A 34 -12.54 8.27 12.26
CA LYS A 34 -12.06 7.22 13.18
C LYS A 34 -11.11 7.78 14.24
N LEU A 35 -10.20 8.67 13.85
CA LEU A 35 -9.27 9.31 14.79
C LEU A 35 -10.03 10.09 15.86
N ALA A 36 -11.04 10.88 15.45
CA ALA A 36 -11.90 11.62 16.37
C ALA A 36 -12.68 10.69 17.31
N TYR A 37 -13.27 9.62 16.76
CA TYR A 37 -14.00 8.62 17.54
C TYR A 37 -13.11 7.94 18.60
N HIS A 38 -11.86 7.62 18.25
CA HIS A 38 -10.90 6.98 19.16
C HIS A 38 -10.10 7.97 20.03
N GLY A 39 -10.30 9.29 19.88
CA GLY A 39 -9.55 10.31 20.62
C GLY A 39 -8.05 10.37 20.29
N LEU A 40 -7.64 9.90 19.10
CA LEU A 40 -6.24 9.84 18.69
C LEU A 40 -5.78 11.20 18.17
N ARG A 41 -4.74 11.76 18.81
CA ARG A 41 -4.21 13.11 18.52
C ARG A 41 -2.80 13.12 17.95
N ASN A 42 -2.16 11.95 17.90
CA ASN A 42 -0.80 11.74 17.42
C ASN A 42 -0.71 11.44 15.91
N VAL A 43 -1.73 11.83 15.14
CA VAL A 43 -1.83 11.54 13.71
C VAL A 43 -1.97 12.83 12.90
N GLU A 44 -1.12 12.99 11.91
CA GLU A 44 -1.19 14.04 10.89
C GLU A 44 -1.70 13.45 9.58
N LEU A 45 -2.60 14.15 8.88
CA LEU A 45 -3.16 13.72 7.60
C LEU A 45 -2.57 14.55 6.47
N MET A 46 -2.03 13.90 5.44
CA MET A 46 -1.49 14.53 4.23
C MET A 46 -2.23 14.00 3.00
N ALA A 47 -3.02 14.87 2.35
CA ALA A 47 -3.80 14.53 1.17
C ALA A 47 -2.99 14.72 -0.12
N CYS A 48 -2.00 13.85 -0.32
CA CYS A 48 -1.11 13.87 -1.48
C CYS A 48 -0.58 12.46 -1.82
N GLY A 49 0.08 12.33 -2.96
CA GLY A 49 0.93 11.18 -3.26
C GLY A 49 2.15 11.13 -2.34
N VAL A 50 2.73 9.93 -2.16
CA VAL A 50 3.90 9.73 -1.29
C VAL A 50 5.13 10.46 -1.85
N GLU A 51 5.25 10.51 -3.16
CA GLU A 51 6.29 11.23 -3.88
C GLU A 51 6.28 12.74 -3.60
N ASP A 52 5.09 13.31 -3.37
CA ASP A 52 4.85 14.73 -3.10
C ASP A 52 4.76 15.05 -1.59
N ALA A 53 4.93 14.05 -0.73
CA ALA A 53 4.85 14.23 0.72
C ALA A 53 5.99 15.14 1.22
N VAL A 54 5.61 16.24 1.87
CA VAL A 54 6.54 17.22 2.44
C VAL A 54 6.97 16.76 3.84
N LEU A 55 7.85 15.77 3.87
CA LEU A 55 8.52 15.30 5.08
C LEU A 55 10.04 15.52 4.98
N ALA A 56 10.64 15.92 6.09
CA ALA A 56 12.07 16.17 6.16
C ALA A 56 12.87 14.90 5.88
N ALA A 57 13.96 15.04 5.13
CA ALA A 57 14.83 13.92 4.80
C ALA A 57 15.49 13.35 6.07
N GLY A 58 15.61 12.02 6.16
CA GLY A 58 16.28 11.37 7.28
C GLY A 58 15.61 11.58 8.64
N THR A 59 14.28 11.69 8.68
CA THR A 59 13.54 11.94 9.94
C THR A 59 12.52 10.86 10.29
N VAL A 60 12.23 9.95 9.37
CA VAL A 60 11.22 8.89 9.56
C VAL A 60 11.91 7.59 9.99
N ASP A 61 11.45 7.00 11.10
CA ASP A 61 11.97 5.72 11.58
C ASP A 61 11.39 4.52 10.81
N LEU A 62 10.11 4.63 10.41
CA LEU A 62 9.36 3.55 9.77
C LEU A 62 8.37 4.11 8.73
N VAL A 63 8.44 3.57 7.51
CA VAL A 63 7.41 3.75 6.48
C VAL A 63 6.64 2.44 6.35
N ILE A 64 5.30 2.50 6.38
CA ILE A 64 4.44 1.35 6.12
C ILE A 64 3.59 1.58 4.88
N ALA A 65 3.74 0.70 3.88
CA ALA A 65 2.92 0.67 2.68
C ALA A 65 2.07 -0.62 2.65
N ASN A 66 0.88 -0.56 3.24
CA ASN A 66 -0.01 -1.73 3.31
C ASN A 66 -0.92 -1.80 2.06
N LEU A 67 -0.70 -2.79 1.20
CA LEU A 67 -1.41 -3.01 -0.07
C LEU A 67 -1.40 -1.79 -1.01
N GLY A 68 -0.39 -0.92 -0.88
CA GLY A 68 -0.28 0.31 -1.66
C GLY A 68 0.32 0.13 -3.04
N LEU A 69 1.28 -0.81 -3.19
CA LEU A 69 2.13 -0.94 -4.39
C LEU A 69 1.34 -0.99 -5.69
N ASN A 70 0.26 -1.78 -5.71
CA ASN A 70 -0.53 -1.99 -6.93
C ASN A 70 -1.34 -0.76 -7.35
N ASN A 71 -1.40 0.28 -6.52
CA ASN A 71 -2.11 1.52 -6.81
C ASN A 71 -1.15 2.68 -7.15
N PHE A 72 0.17 2.44 -7.16
CA PHE A 72 1.14 3.48 -7.49
C PHE A 72 1.28 3.61 -9.01
N GLU A 73 1.03 4.80 -9.52
CA GLU A 73 1.32 5.13 -10.92
C GLU A 73 2.83 5.14 -11.18
N ARG A 74 3.62 5.58 -10.19
CA ARG A 74 5.09 5.79 -10.30
C ARG A 74 5.83 5.11 -9.15
N PRO A 75 5.84 3.76 -9.06
CA PRO A 75 6.36 3.04 -7.90
C PRO A 75 7.84 3.34 -7.60
N THR A 76 8.67 3.55 -8.63
CA THR A 76 10.08 3.93 -8.46
C THR A 76 10.25 5.27 -7.75
N GLU A 77 9.45 6.28 -8.11
CA GLU A 77 9.47 7.60 -7.47
C GLU A 77 8.98 7.53 -6.02
N VAL A 78 7.94 6.72 -5.78
CA VAL A 78 7.44 6.45 -4.43
C VAL A 78 8.52 5.82 -3.56
N PHE A 79 9.22 4.79 -4.04
CA PHE A 79 10.30 4.17 -3.26
C PHE A 79 11.47 5.14 -3.03
N ALA A 80 11.84 5.96 -4.02
CA ALA A 80 12.85 6.98 -3.84
C ALA A 80 12.44 8.01 -2.76
N ALA A 81 11.18 8.43 -2.74
CA ALA A 81 10.64 9.31 -1.71
C ALA A 81 10.67 8.64 -0.32
N CYS A 82 10.24 7.38 -0.22
CA CYS A 82 10.37 6.59 1.02
C CYS A 82 11.81 6.55 1.52
N ARG A 83 12.77 6.27 0.64
CA ARG A 83 14.20 6.23 0.97
C ARG A 83 14.74 7.58 1.44
N ARG A 84 14.31 8.68 0.83
CA ARG A 84 14.67 10.06 1.23
C ARG A 84 14.20 10.39 2.64
N MET A 85 12.96 10.04 2.97
CA MET A 85 12.34 10.38 4.25
C MET A 85 12.88 9.56 5.41
N LEU A 86 13.23 8.30 5.15
CA LEU A 86 13.78 7.38 6.15
C LEU A 86 15.14 7.84 6.65
N ARG A 87 15.36 7.68 7.97
CA ARG A 87 16.70 7.70 8.57
C ARG A 87 17.58 6.60 7.97
N SER A 88 18.89 6.69 8.19
CA SER A 88 19.84 5.70 7.67
C SER A 88 19.55 4.27 8.17
N ASP A 89 19.02 4.13 9.38
CA ASP A 89 18.60 2.90 10.04
C ASP A 89 17.08 2.65 9.94
N GLY A 90 16.36 3.50 9.19
CA GLY A 90 14.91 3.42 9.06
C GLY A 90 14.44 2.29 8.15
N VAL A 91 13.24 1.78 8.44
CA VAL A 91 12.67 0.59 7.80
C VAL A 91 11.51 0.94 6.87
N LEU A 92 11.45 0.30 5.71
CA LEU A 92 10.23 0.22 4.90
C LEU A 92 9.61 -1.16 5.10
N ALA A 93 8.40 -1.20 5.65
CA ALA A 93 7.58 -2.41 5.71
C ALA A 93 6.43 -2.27 4.70
N LEU A 94 6.25 -3.25 3.84
CA LEU A 94 5.17 -3.21 2.85
C LEU A 94 4.50 -4.57 2.72
N THR A 95 3.22 -4.54 2.37
CA THR A 95 2.46 -5.72 1.97
C THR A 95 1.93 -5.49 0.56
N THR A 96 1.92 -6.55 -0.24
CA THR A 96 1.36 -6.52 -1.58
C THR A 96 0.83 -7.89 -1.94
N ASN A 97 -0.11 -7.92 -2.87
CA ASN A 97 -0.57 -9.14 -3.52
C ASN A 97 -0.04 -9.17 -4.95
N PHE A 98 0.72 -10.22 -5.25
CA PHE A 98 1.35 -10.44 -6.55
C PHE A 98 0.36 -11.06 -7.56
N SER A 99 0.83 -11.22 -8.80
CA SER A 99 0.15 -12.02 -9.83
C SER A 99 -0.26 -13.39 -9.27
N GLY A 100 -1.46 -13.86 -9.64
CA GLY A 100 -2.04 -15.11 -9.14
C GLY A 100 -2.84 -15.00 -7.83
N HIS A 101 -2.89 -13.83 -7.18
CA HIS A 101 -3.83 -13.61 -6.08
C HIS A 101 -5.29 -13.77 -6.57
N MET A 102 -6.17 -14.29 -5.70
CA MET A 102 -7.61 -14.44 -5.97
C MET A 102 -7.93 -15.21 -7.27
N VAL A 103 -7.03 -16.08 -7.75
CA VAL A 103 -7.18 -16.78 -9.04
C VAL A 103 -8.50 -17.53 -9.15
N GLU A 104 -8.88 -18.30 -8.13
CA GLU A 104 -10.14 -19.05 -8.09
C GLU A 104 -11.38 -18.14 -8.27
N PHE A 105 -11.33 -16.93 -7.69
CA PHE A 105 -12.41 -15.95 -7.85
C PHE A 105 -12.42 -15.34 -9.25
N TYR A 106 -11.25 -14.97 -9.77
CA TYR A 106 -11.17 -14.34 -11.10
C TYR A 106 -11.54 -15.31 -12.22
N ASP A 107 -11.20 -16.59 -12.09
CA ASP A 107 -11.60 -17.63 -13.05
C ASP A 107 -13.12 -17.71 -13.13
N VAL A 108 -13.80 -17.87 -11.98
CA VAL A 108 -15.28 -17.91 -11.94
C VAL A 108 -15.90 -16.60 -12.41
N PHE A 109 -15.32 -15.44 -12.03
CA PHE A 109 -15.87 -14.16 -12.44
C PHE A 109 -15.73 -13.95 -13.95
N ARG A 110 -14.61 -14.39 -14.55
CA ARG A 110 -14.39 -14.37 -16.00
C ARG A 110 -15.42 -15.24 -16.73
N ASP A 111 -15.69 -16.45 -16.23
CA ASP A 111 -16.69 -17.35 -16.81
C ASP A 111 -18.08 -16.72 -16.78
N VAL A 112 -18.48 -16.12 -15.66
CA VAL A 112 -19.77 -15.40 -15.54
C VAL A 112 -19.85 -14.24 -16.54
N LEU A 113 -18.80 -13.44 -16.68
CA LEU A 113 -18.79 -12.33 -17.64
C LEU A 113 -18.92 -12.84 -19.09
N ALA A 114 -18.25 -13.94 -19.42
CA ALA A 114 -18.31 -14.56 -20.74
C ALA A 114 -19.71 -15.16 -21.02
N ASP A 115 -20.32 -15.85 -20.06
CA ASP A 115 -21.67 -16.42 -20.17
C ASP A 115 -22.74 -15.35 -20.41
N HIS A 116 -22.50 -14.12 -19.93
CA HIS A 116 -23.36 -12.96 -20.15
C HIS A 116 -22.98 -12.11 -21.38
N ALA A 117 -22.04 -12.58 -22.21
CA ALA A 117 -21.54 -11.88 -23.41
C ALA A 117 -21.03 -10.45 -23.12
N LEU A 118 -20.37 -10.27 -21.97
CA LEU A 118 -19.79 -8.99 -21.55
C LEU A 118 -18.30 -8.91 -21.93
N ASP A 119 -18.00 -8.95 -23.22
CA ASP A 119 -16.62 -9.05 -23.75
C ASP A 119 -15.71 -7.91 -23.26
N GLU A 120 -16.21 -6.66 -23.24
CA GLU A 120 -15.46 -5.51 -22.74
C GLU A 120 -15.09 -5.66 -21.26
N ALA A 121 -15.96 -6.28 -20.46
CA ALA A 121 -15.70 -6.52 -19.04
C ALA A 121 -14.67 -7.63 -18.83
N VAL A 122 -14.65 -8.66 -19.70
CA VAL A 122 -13.60 -9.69 -19.69
C VAL A 122 -12.24 -9.06 -19.97
N VAL A 123 -12.14 -8.19 -20.99
CA VAL A 123 -10.89 -7.47 -21.30
C VAL A 123 -10.46 -6.59 -20.12
N ALA A 124 -11.39 -5.88 -19.50
CA ALA A 124 -11.10 -5.04 -18.33
C ALA A 124 -10.62 -5.88 -17.13
N LEU A 125 -11.21 -7.05 -16.90
CA LEU A 125 -10.79 -7.98 -15.85
C LEU A 125 -9.39 -8.52 -16.12
N ASP A 126 -9.11 -8.99 -17.34
CA ASP A 126 -7.80 -9.50 -17.73
C ASP A 126 -6.71 -8.43 -17.56
N ALA A 127 -7.01 -7.17 -17.91
CA ALA A 127 -6.11 -6.04 -17.67
C ALA A 127 -5.89 -5.78 -16.17
N HIS A 128 -6.95 -5.79 -15.36
CA HIS A 128 -6.88 -5.61 -13.90
C HIS A 128 -6.06 -6.72 -13.22
N VAL A 129 -6.20 -7.97 -13.65
CA VAL A 129 -5.42 -9.09 -13.10
C VAL A 129 -3.96 -9.02 -13.58
N GLY A 130 -3.76 -8.75 -14.87
CA GLY A 130 -2.46 -8.75 -15.53
C GLY A 130 -1.53 -7.60 -15.13
N HIS A 131 -2.06 -6.48 -14.61
CA HIS A 131 -1.23 -5.33 -14.22
C HIS A 131 -0.30 -5.63 -13.04
N ARG A 132 -0.59 -6.67 -12.25
CA ARG A 132 0.12 -6.95 -11.00
C ARG A 132 1.46 -7.59 -11.25
N GLY A 133 2.48 -7.07 -10.57
CA GLY A 133 3.84 -7.56 -10.71
C GLY A 133 4.15 -8.83 -9.93
N THR A 134 5.37 -9.32 -10.13
CA THR A 134 5.97 -10.43 -9.40
C THR A 134 6.86 -9.94 -8.25
N TYR A 135 7.33 -10.87 -7.42
CA TYR A 135 8.29 -10.56 -6.38
C TYR A 135 9.62 -10.05 -6.95
N GLU A 136 10.08 -10.62 -8.06
CA GLU A 136 11.34 -10.26 -8.71
C GLU A 136 11.31 -8.81 -9.20
N GLN A 137 10.18 -8.39 -9.77
CA GLN A 137 9.97 -7.00 -10.20
C GLN A 137 9.95 -6.05 -9.00
N LEU A 138 9.25 -6.40 -7.92
CA LEU A 138 9.29 -5.61 -6.69
C LEU A 138 10.70 -5.51 -6.13
N ARG A 139 11.42 -6.63 -6.05
CA ARG A 139 12.79 -6.68 -5.53
C ARG A 139 13.71 -5.77 -6.34
N ALA A 140 13.64 -5.82 -7.67
CA ALA A 140 14.41 -4.94 -8.54
C ALA A 140 14.08 -3.45 -8.29
N MET A 141 12.80 -3.10 -8.10
CA MET A 141 12.41 -1.72 -7.77
C MET A 141 12.97 -1.27 -6.41
N LEU A 142 12.96 -2.14 -5.40
CA LEU A 142 13.51 -1.86 -4.07
C LEU A 142 15.04 -1.67 -4.12
N GLU A 143 15.74 -2.56 -4.81
CA GLU A 143 17.20 -2.48 -4.99
C GLU A 143 17.60 -1.20 -5.75
N ALA A 144 16.86 -0.84 -6.82
CA ALA A 144 17.07 0.41 -7.55
C ALA A 144 16.88 1.66 -6.65
N ALA A 145 15.96 1.59 -5.69
CA ALA A 145 15.74 2.61 -4.68
C ALA A 145 16.68 2.49 -3.45
N ARG A 146 17.72 1.65 -3.51
CA ARG A 146 18.73 1.44 -2.45
C ARG A 146 18.14 0.89 -1.14
N PHE A 147 17.14 0.03 -1.26
CA PHE A 147 16.68 -0.82 -0.18
C PHE A 147 17.32 -2.21 -0.27
N GLU A 148 17.54 -2.82 0.88
CA GLU A 148 17.89 -4.23 1.02
C GLU A 148 16.70 -4.97 1.64
N VAL A 149 16.36 -6.14 1.10
CA VAL A 149 15.28 -6.98 1.65
C VAL A 149 15.86 -7.83 2.78
N VAL A 150 15.61 -7.43 4.01
CA VAL A 150 16.11 -8.12 5.21
C VAL A 150 15.16 -9.23 5.71
N GLU A 151 13.86 -9.11 5.42
CA GLU A 151 12.84 -10.05 5.89
C GLU A 151 11.71 -10.16 4.87
N ARG A 152 11.19 -11.38 4.68
CA ARG A 152 10.06 -11.66 3.80
C ARG A 152 9.17 -12.73 4.41
N HIS A 153 7.87 -12.45 4.40
CA HIS A 153 6.82 -13.40 4.75
C HIS A 153 5.85 -13.55 3.58
N SER A 154 5.38 -14.77 3.35
CA SER A 154 4.31 -15.04 2.40
C SER A 154 3.32 -16.02 3.01
N ALA A 155 2.04 -15.67 2.92
CA ALA A 155 0.95 -16.55 3.31
C ALA A 155 0.02 -16.73 2.11
N SER A 156 -0.58 -17.92 2.01
CA SER A 156 -1.65 -18.21 1.07
C SER A 156 -2.85 -18.74 1.83
N VAL A 157 -4.04 -18.34 1.41
CA VAL A 157 -5.31 -18.80 1.97
C VAL A 157 -6.11 -19.37 0.80
N ARG A 158 -6.64 -20.57 0.98
CA ARG A 158 -7.63 -21.17 0.07
C ARG A 158 -8.94 -21.29 0.82
N PHE A 159 -10.01 -20.80 0.22
CA PHE A 159 -11.35 -20.98 0.75
C PHE A 159 -11.86 -22.33 0.25
N ARG A 160 -12.24 -23.21 1.17
CA ARG A 160 -12.85 -24.52 0.86
C ARG A 160 -14.36 -24.42 1.00
#